data_AF-A0A3A9B1U2-F1
#
_entry.id   AF-A0A3A9B1U2-F1
#
_cell.length_a   1.000
_cell.length_b   1.000
_cell.length_c   1.000
_cell.angle_alpha   90.00
_cell.angle_beta   90.00
_cell.angle_gamma   90.00
#
_symmetry.space_group_name_H-M   'P 1'
#
loop_
_entity.id
_entity.type
_entity.pdbx_description
1 polymer ?
#
loop_
_entity_poly.entity_id
_entity_poly.type
_entity_poly.pdbx_seq_one_letter_code
_entity_poly.pdbx_strand_id
1 'polypeptide(L)'
;MSKNNSKRKNQSSKNKTVLTVKTRKHLLLTGAAVLLLTIAGLFIQTQRHTMFNTEVYQGKIALLKSNVLAEEESLPASPAGGQAGYAVFLSICNTAERASVFCGTGVTLETAWDNADKKVLKFLGQSNYEPVWVKADVVCSSDTLDEAEFARDVRAARHEFYRFGVAFDKKYETALLEAELNGAKIFDCENGGIDLEYLNRYLVKAERSPLEELPAAYTVFQCKGWFCDENNAVYVLSTDGLDYGRRQIDTLDGAYAKELILNASSFLLEQTGEDGSFVYGIYPRFDREIENYNIVRHASTLWSLICRYRLLPDEELAEKIDRTIDYMLSQIVYDPQGRAFLYEEKDDEIKLGGCGIAVVALTEYMDAFQNEKYVDICKALGEGILSMQDSDTGGYYHVLNGDFTPKERMRTVYYDGEATFALCRLYSLTGSQIWLDAAQNAVEYFIRKDYTQYKDHWVAYSMNEITKYITDHKEYYDFALKNAQVNLNTIYERDTTYHTYLELLMATFEVYDRMCERGITAENFDLQMFLDTIYTRADRQLNGYFYPEYAMYMDNPRRILDTFMVRHDGYRVRIDDVQHNIGGYYLYYKNYEKMVEYGLLNARGITAQRAEKDQKGQGRA
;
A
#
# COMPACT_ATOMS: atom_id res chain seq x y z
N MET A 1 -21.50 -50.41 -88.29
CA MET A 1 -21.56 -48.94 -88.34
C MET A 1 -21.16 -48.39 -86.98
N SER A 2 -19.90 -47.94 -86.87
CA SER A 2 -19.33 -47.25 -85.72
C SER A 2 -19.45 -45.75 -85.94
N LYS A 3 -20.02 -45.02 -84.96
CA LYS A 3 -19.83 -43.59 -84.62
C LYS A 3 -21.08 -43.08 -83.89
N ASN A 4 -21.08 -43.10 -82.55
CA ASN A 4 -21.81 -42.12 -81.72
C ASN A 4 -21.62 -42.33 -80.20
N ASN A 5 -20.38 -42.39 -79.69
CA ASN A 5 -20.20 -42.42 -78.23
C ASN A 5 -19.00 -41.65 -77.63
N SER A 6 -18.22 -40.88 -78.41
CA SER A 6 -17.06 -40.13 -77.85
C SER A 6 -17.32 -38.64 -77.56
N LYS A 7 -18.47 -38.06 -77.95
CA LYS A 7 -18.74 -36.63 -77.71
C LYS A 7 -19.38 -36.29 -76.35
N ARG A 8 -19.99 -37.24 -75.63
CA ARG A 8 -20.65 -36.97 -74.33
C ARG A 8 -19.72 -36.97 -73.10
N LYS A 9 -18.58 -37.66 -73.12
CA LYS A 9 -17.65 -37.72 -71.96
C LYS A 9 -16.75 -36.48 -71.81
N ASN A 10 -16.38 -35.79 -72.89
CA ASN A 10 -15.49 -34.62 -72.84
C ASN A 10 -16.19 -33.28 -72.49
N GLN A 11 -17.52 -33.21 -72.60
CA GLN A 11 -18.29 -32.03 -72.14
C GLN A 11 -18.59 -32.10 -70.64
N SER A 12 -18.71 -33.30 -70.07
CA SER A 12 -18.98 -33.51 -68.64
C SER A 12 -17.76 -33.18 -67.75
N SER A 13 -16.53 -33.52 -68.15
CA SER A 13 -15.34 -33.19 -67.36
C SER A 13 -14.99 -31.71 -67.40
N LYS A 14 -15.06 -31.05 -68.57
CA LYS A 14 -14.86 -29.59 -68.70
C LYS A 14 -15.90 -28.78 -67.91
N ASN A 15 -17.17 -29.19 -67.92
CA ASN A 15 -18.20 -28.51 -67.11
C ASN A 15 -18.00 -28.72 -65.61
N LYS A 16 -17.53 -29.90 -65.16
CA LYS A 16 -17.21 -30.13 -63.74
C LYS A 16 -16.03 -29.27 -63.28
N THR A 17 -14.93 -29.20 -64.05
CA THR A 17 -13.75 -28.36 -63.72
C THR A 17 -14.07 -26.87 -63.75
N VAL A 18 -14.89 -26.40 -64.70
CA VAL A 18 -15.33 -25.00 -64.78
C VAL A 18 -16.28 -24.64 -63.62
N LEU A 19 -17.18 -25.55 -63.23
CA LEU A 19 -17.98 -25.37 -62.01
C LEU A 19 -17.10 -25.31 -60.77
N THR A 20 -16.11 -26.20 -60.60
CA THR A 20 -15.24 -26.21 -59.41
C THR A 20 -14.40 -24.94 -59.29
N VAL A 21 -13.94 -24.38 -60.41
CA VAL A 21 -13.19 -23.11 -60.44
C VAL A 21 -14.09 -21.90 -60.17
N LYS A 22 -15.33 -21.88 -60.69
CA LYS A 22 -16.32 -20.83 -60.37
C LYS A 22 -16.74 -20.87 -58.91
N THR A 23 -16.98 -22.05 -58.35
CA THR A 23 -17.33 -22.22 -56.93
C THR A 23 -16.17 -21.82 -56.01
N ARG A 24 -14.91 -22.15 -56.36
CA ARG A 24 -13.72 -21.65 -55.65
C ARG A 24 -13.57 -20.13 -55.73
N LYS A 25 -13.78 -19.52 -56.90
CA LYS A 25 -13.77 -18.05 -57.05
C LYS A 25 -14.87 -17.38 -56.23
N HIS A 26 -16.07 -17.94 -56.22
CA HIS A 26 -17.16 -17.42 -55.39
C HIS A 26 -16.86 -17.57 -53.90
N LEU A 27 -16.33 -18.72 -53.43
CA LEU A 27 -15.90 -18.88 -52.04
C LEU A 27 -14.78 -17.92 -51.64
N LEU A 28 -13.82 -17.65 -52.53
CA LEU A 28 -12.74 -16.68 -52.30
C LEU A 28 -13.28 -15.25 -52.25
N LEU A 29 -14.22 -14.89 -53.13
CA LEU A 29 -14.87 -13.58 -53.14
C LEU A 29 -15.77 -13.37 -51.91
N THR A 30 -16.53 -14.38 -51.49
CA THR A 30 -17.32 -14.31 -50.25
C THR A 30 -16.43 -14.29 -49.02
N GLY A 31 -15.34 -15.08 -48.99
CA GLY A 31 -14.36 -15.03 -47.92
C GLY A 31 -13.67 -13.65 -47.80
N ALA A 32 -13.27 -13.05 -48.93
CA ALA A 32 -12.71 -11.70 -48.96
C ALA A 32 -13.73 -10.63 -48.55
N ALA A 33 -15.00 -10.76 -48.96
CA ALA A 33 -16.06 -9.84 -48.56
C ALA A 33 -16.37 -9.93 -47.05
N VAL A 34 -16.42 -11.15 -46.48
CA VAL A 34 -16.58 -11.36 -45.04
C VAL A 34 -15.38 -10.76 -44.30
N LEU A 35 -14.16 -11.00 -44.76
CA LEU A 35 -12.96 -10.42 -44.15
C LEU A 35 -12.98 -8.87 -44.19
N LEU A 36 -13.35 -8.27 -45.32
CA LEU A 36 -13.50 -6.82 -45.43
C LEU A 36 -14.60 -6.27 -44.52
N LEU A 37 -15.74 -6.97 -44.39
CA LEU A 37 -16.82 -6.60 -43.46
C LEU A 37 -16.36 -6.71 -42.01
N THR A 38 -15.58 -7.74 -41.65
CA THR A 38 -15.01 -7.86 -40.29
C THR A 38 -14.00 -6.77 -40.00
N ILE A 39 -13.11 -6.42 -40.95
CA ILE A 39 -12.14 -5.34 -40.79
C ILE A 39 -12.87 -3.99 -40.67
N ALA A 40 -13.88 -3.74 -41.50
CA ALA A 40 -14.69 -2.54 -41.43
C ALA A 40 -15.48 -2.46 -40.10
N GLY A 41 -16.03 -3.57 -39.64
CA GLY A 41 -16.71 -3.66 -38.35
C GLY A 41 -15.79 -3.35 -37.18
N LEU A 42 -14.58 -3.95 -37.15
CA LEU A 42 -13.54 -3.67 -36.16
C LEU A 42 -13.11 -2.19 -36.21
N PHE A 43 -12.89 -1.64 -37.41
CA PHE A 43 -12.52 -0.23 -37.56
C PHE A 43 -13.60 0.73 -37.04
N ILE A 44 -14.87 0.47 -37.34
CA ILE A 44 -16.00 1.25 -36.82
C ILE A 44 -16.08 1.14 -35.29
N GLN A 45 -15.86 -0.06 -34.74
CA GLN A 45 -15.87 -0.28 -33.31
C GLN A 45 -14.73 0.50 -32.62
N THR A 46 -13.50 0.44 -33.15
CA THR A 46 -12.36 1.21 -32.63
C THR A 46 -12.65 2.71 -32.66
N GLN A 47 -13.16 3.23 -33.77
CA GLN A 47 -13.52 4.65 -33.89
C GLN A 47 -14.58 5.08 -32.86
N ARG A 48 -15.58 4.22 -32.60
CA ARG A 48 -16.59 4.47 -31.56
C ARG A 48 -16.00 4.53 -30.16
N HIS A 49 -15.11 3.59 -29.81
CA HIS A 49 -14.45 3.61 -28.52
C HIS A 49 -13.53 4.83 -28.35
N THR A 50 -12.77 5.21 -29.37
CA THR A 50 -11.96 6.43 -29.36
C THR A 50 -12.81 7.69 -29.09
N MET A 51 -13.97 7.83 -29.77
CA MET A 51 -14.88 8.95 -29.51
C MET A 51 -15.43 8.95 -28.09
N PHE A 52 -15.85 7.78 -27.58
CA PHE A 52 -16.34 7.63 -26.23
C PHE A 52 -15.28 7.99 -25.18
N ASN A 53 -14.05 7.47 -25.32
CA ASN A 53 -12.95 7.77 -24.40
C ASN A 53 -12.59 9.27 -24.41
N THR A 54 -12.68 9.91 -25.57
CA THR A 54 -12.48 11.36 -25.69
C THR A 54 -13.57 12.14 -24.94
N GLU A 55 -14.84 11.73 -25.04
CA GLU A 55 -15.96 12.35 -24.31
C GLU A 55 -15.83 12.17 -22.80
N VAL A 56 -15.44 10.98 -22.33
CA VAL A 56 -15.15 10.71 -20.91
C VAL A 56 -14.05 11.65 -20.39
N TYR A 57 -12.93 11.74 -21.12
CA TYR A 57 -11.85 12.66 -20.77
C TYR A 57 -12.31 14.12 -20.77
N GLN A 58 -13.08 14.55 -21.76
CA GLN A 58 -13.60 15.92 -21.84
C GLN A 58 -14.50 16.27 -20.64
N GLY A 59 -15.29 15.32 -20.14
CA GLY A 59 -16.05 15.49 -18.91
C GLY A 59 -15.14 15.71 -17.68
N LYS A 60 -14.15 14.82 -17.51
CA LYS A 60 -13.20 14.88 -16.37
C LYS A 60 -12.34 16.15 -16.41
N ILE A 61 -11.80 16.52 -17.57
CA ILE A 61 -10.94 17.71 -17.69
C ILE A 61 -11.72 19.01 -17.47
N ALA A 62 -13.01 19.07 -17.81
CA ALA A 62 -13.86 20.21 -17.51
C ALA A 62 -14.07 20.39 -15.99
N LEU A 63 -14.26 19.28 -15.26
CA LEU A 63 -14.33 19.28 -13.79
C LEU A 63 -13.02 19.74 -13.15
N LEU A 64 -11.88 19.31 -13.69
CA LEU A 64 -10.58 19.77 -13.20
C LEU A 64 -10.35 21.25 -13.52
N LYS A 65 -10.64 21.70 -14.75
CA LYS A 65 -10.43 23.09 -15.20
C LYS A 65 -11.22 24.07 -14.33
N SER A 66 -12.46 23.74 -13.94
CA SER A 66 -13.27 24.61 -13.08
C SER A 66 -12.67 24.81 -11.67
N ASN A 67 -12.08 23.76 -11.10
CA ASN A 67 -11.41 23.83 -9.79
C ASN A 67 -10.07 24.56 -9.89
N VAL A 68 -9.28 24.29 -10.93
CA VAL A 68 -7.96 24.89 -11.13
C VAL A 68 -8.05 26.39 -11.35
N LEU A 69 -8.95 26.84 -12.24
CA LEU A 69 -9.10 28.27 -12.54
C LEU A 69 -9.66 29.06 -11.36
N ALA A 70 -10.41 28.42 -10.45
CA ALA A 70 -10.85 29.06 -9.20
C ALA A 70 -9.68 29.41 -8.26
N GLU A 71 -8.53 28.74 -8.42
CA GLU A 71 -7.32 29.00 -7.64
C GLU A 71 -6.28 29.87 -8.36
N GLU A 72 -6.55 30.37 -9.57
CA GLU A 72 -5.57 31.11 -10.37
C GLU A 72 -4.97 32.31 -9.61
N GLU A 73 -5.78 33.05 -8.85
CA GLU A 73 -5.34 34.21 -8.06
C GLU A 73 -4.30 33.88 -6.98
N SER A 74 -4.20 32.60 -6.59
CA SER A 74 -3.23 32.13 -5.60
C SER A 74 -1.86 31.80 -6.18
N LEU A 75 -1.71 31.80 -7.51
CA LEU A 75 -0.45 31.49 -8.18
C LEU A 75 0.41 32.75 -8.35
N PRO A 76 1.74 32.66 -8.18
CA PRO A 76 2.61 33.78 -8.49
C PRO A 76 2.63 34.04 -10.00
N ALA A 77 3.00 35.26 -10.39
CA ALA A 77 3.13 35.60 -11.81
C ALA A 77 4.28 34.80 -12.44
N SER A 78 4.00 34.12 -13.56
CA SER A 78 4.97 33.28 -14.29
C SER A 78 5.62 32.20 -13.40
N PRO A 79 4.82 31.29 -12.80
CA PRO A 79 5.30 30.36 -11.78
C PRO A 79 6.32 29.34 -12.29
N ALA A 80 6.33 29.03 -13.59
CA ALA A 80 7.31 28.14 -14.22
C ALA A 80 8.58 28.88 -14.68
N GLY A 81 8.61 30.20 -14.51
CA GLY A 81 9.74 31.07 -14.84
C GLY A 81 10.07 31.16 -16.33
N GLY A 82 11.08 31.99 -16.62
CA GLY A 82 11.79 32.02 -17.90
C GLY A 82 10.90 32.18 -19.15
N GLN A 83 11.06 31.27 -20.11
CA GLN A 83 10.34 31.28 -21.39
C GLN A 83 9.02 30.50 -21.33
N ALA A 84 8.78 29.73 -20.27
CA ALA A 84 7.59 28.90 -20.13
C ALA A 84 6.37 29.71 -19.65
N GLY A 85 6.58 30.71 -18.77
CA GLY A 85 5.49 31.47 -18.16
C GLY A 85 4.74 30.60 -17.16
N TYR A 86 3.69 29.94 -17.64
CA TYR A 86 2.93 28.91 -16.93
C TYR A 86 3.24 27.54 -17.53
N ALA A 87 3.23 26.50 -16.69
CA ALA A 87 3.34 25.11 -17.12
C ALA A 87 2.26 24.26 -16.42
N VAL A 88 1.56 23.45 -17.21
CA VAL A 88 0.52 22.53 -16.77
C VAL A 88 0.86 21.14 -17.28
N PHE A 89 0.75 20.15 -16.40
CA PHE A 89 0.86 18.73 -16.75
C PHE A 89 -0.50 18.07 -16.60
N LEU A 90 -0.93 17.35 -17.63
CA LEU A 90 -2.12 16.51 -17.59
C LEU A 90 -1.69 15.06 -17.69
N SER A 91 -1.95 14.28 -16.65
CA SER A 91 -1.65 12.86 -16.59
C SER A 91 -2.93 12.06 -16.76
N ILE A 92 -2.95 11.09 -17.67
CA ILE A 92 -4.09 10.17 -17.86
C ILE A 92 -3.66 8.72 -17.62
N CYS A 93 -4.47 7.96 -16.90
CA CYS A 93 -4.18 6.57 -16.55
C CYS A 93 -5.35 5.65 -16.90
N ASN A 94 -5.05 4.53 -17.55
CA ASN A 94 -6.00 3.45 -17.83
C ASN A 94 -6.01 2.36 -16.76
N THR A 95 -5.26 2.55 -15.67
CA THR A 95 -5.01 1.61 -14.55
C THR A 95 -4.18 0.38 -14.88
N ALA A 96 -4.07 -0.01 -16.15
CA ALA A 96 -3.34 -1.21 -16.57
C ALA A 96 -1.84 -0.96 -16.80
N GLU A 97 -1.49 0.27 -17.15
CA GLU A 97 -0.10 0.69 -17.37
C GLU A 97 0.16 2.06 -16.76
N ARG A 98 1.44 2.40 -16.59
CA ARG A 98 1.89 3.71 -16.11
C ARG A 98 1.23 4.85 -16.90
N ALA A 99 0.81 5.89 -16.19
CA ALA A 99 0.16 7.05 -16.76
C ALA A 99 1.00 7.73 -17.86
N SER A 100 0.30 8.23 -18.87
CA SER A 100 0.85 9.13 -19.89
C SER A 100 0.72 10.58 -19.44
N VAL A 101 1.82 11.34 -19.47
CA VAL A 101 1.89 12.71 -18.95
C VAL A 101 2.17 13.70 -20.08
N PHE A 102 1.35 14.76 -20.16
CA PHE A 102 1.41 15.77 -21.21
C PHE A 102 1.63 17.16 -20.63
N CYS A 103 2.76 17.78 -20.95
CA CYS A 103 3.09 19.14 -20.53
C CYS A 103 2.64 20.19 -21.56
N GLY A 104 2.02 21.28 -21.12
CA GLY A 104 1.72 22.46 -21.92
C GLY A 104 2.23 23.72 -21.23
N THR A 105 2.80 24.63 -22.02
CA THR A 105 3.29 25.93 -21.53
C THR A 105 2.59 27.10 -22.22
N GLY A 106 2.59 28.28 -21.60
CA GLY A 106 1.90 29.45 -22.12
C GLY A 106 2.09 30.70 -21.29
N VAL A 107 1.80 31.85 -21.90
CA VAL A 107 1.87 33.16 -21.21
C VAL A 107 0.79 33.36 -20.15
N THR A 108 -0.28 32.56 -20.19
CA THR A 108 -1.34 32.48 -19.18
C THR A 108 -1.58 31.03 -18.79
N LEU A 109 -2.17 30.82 -17.60
CA LEU A 109 -2.58 29.49 -17.14
C LEU A 109 -3.51 28.81 -18.15
N GLU A 110 -4.50 29.54 -18.67
CA GLU A 110 -5.44 29.01 -19.66
C GLU A 110 -4.75 28.58 -20.97
N THR A 111 -3.76 29.35 -21.44
CA THR A 111 -3.00 28.98 -22.65
C THR A 111 -2.16 27.71 -22.42
N ALA A 112 -1.52 27.61 -21.24
CA ALA A 112 -0.74 26.42 -20.87
C ALA A 112 -1.64 25.18 -20.75
N TRP A 113 -2.81 25.33 -20.12
CA TRP A 113 -3.84 24.29 -20.02
C TRP A 113 -4.31 23.81 -21.39
N ASP A 114 -4.75 24.72 -22.25
CA ASP A 114 -5.26 24.37 -23.58
C ASP A 114 -4.18 23.72 -24.45
N ASN A 115 -2.91 24.07 -24.25
CA ASN A 115 -1.78 23.43 -24.94
C ASN A 115 -1.51 22.01 -24.44
N ALA A 116 -1.65 21.73 -23.14
CA ALA A 116 -1.58 20.39 -22.60
C ALA A 116 -2.77 19.54 -23.07
N ASP A 117 -3.98 20.09 -22.98
CA ASP A 117 -5.23 19.44 -23.36
C ASP A 117 -5.24 19.01 -24.84
N LYS A 118 -4.79 19.89 -25.75
CA LYS A 118 -4.62 19.56 -27.17
C LYS A 118 -3.72 18.35 -27.40
N LYS A 119 -2.66 18.17 -26.60
CA LYS A 119 -1.76 17.02 -26.70
C LYS A 119 -2.46 15.74 -26.24
N VAL A 120 -3.22 15.80 -25.15
CA VAL A 120 -4.03 14.67 -24.66
C VAL A 120 -5.08 14.26 -25.69
N LEU A 121 -5.86 15.21 -26.22
CA LEU A 121 -6.89 14.94 -27.24
C LEU A 121 -6.29 14.33 -28.51
N LYS A 122 -5.10 14.77 -28.92
CA LYS A 122 -4.37 14.16 -30.04
C LYS A 122 -3.99 12.71 -29.74
N PHE A 123 -3.48 12.43 -28.55
CA PHE A 123 -3.12 11.07 -28.12
C PHE A 123 -4.34 10.15 -28.05
N LEU A 124 -5.44 10.60 -27.43
CA LEU A 124 -6.69 9.84 -27.35
C LEU A 124 -7.26 9.59 -28.76
N GLY A 125 -7.26 10.59 -29.64
CA GLY A 125 -7.73 10.46 -31.03
C GLY A 125 -6.92 9.48 -31.89
N GLN A 126 -5.72 9.11 -31.46
CA GLN A 126 -4.81 8.19 -32.14
C GLN A 126 -4.70 6.82 -31.44
N SER A 127 -5.38 6.65 -30.30
CA SER A 127 -5.31 5.45 -29.48
C SER A 127 -6.71 4.95 -29.08
N ASN A 128 -6.76 3.80 -28.40
CA ASN A 128 -7.95 3.32 -27.72
C ASN A 128 -7.77 3.41 -26.19
N TYR A 129 -6.99 4.41 -25.74
CA TYR A 129 -6.63 4.57 -24.34
C TYR A 129 -7.84 5.01 -23.53
N GLU A 130 -8.11 4.33 -22.40
CA GLU A 130 -9.22 4.63 -21.51
C GLU A 130 -8.75 5.57 -20.39
N PRO A 131 -9.22 6.83 -20.34
CA PRO A 131 -8.78 7.81 -19.35
C PRO A 131 -9.57 7.64 -18.05
N VAL A 132 -9.37 6.51 -17.37
CA VAL A 132 -10.06 6.16 -16.11
C VAL A 132 -9.77 7.21 -15.04
N TRP A 133 -8.49 7.57 -14.89
CA TRP A 133 -8.03 8.63 -14.00
C TRP A 133 -7.40 9.78 -14.77
N VAL A 134 -7.68 11.00 -14.34
CA VAL A 134 -7.10 12.22 -14.90
C VAL A 134 -6.55 13.07 -13.77
N LYS A 135 -5.29 13.49 -13.88
CA LYS A 135 -4.64 14.38 -12.91
C LYS A 135 -4.15 15.64 -13.62
N ALA A 136 -4.35 16.79 -12.98
CA ALA A 136 -3.78 18.05 -13.41
C ALA A 136 -2.78 18.54 -12.36
N ASP A 137 -1.56 18.85 -12.79
CA ASP A 137 -0.51 19.45 -11.97
C ASP A 137 -0.12 20.80 -12.58
N VAL A 138 -0.35 21.88 -11.84
CA VAL A 138 -0.02 23.25 -12.25
C VAL A 138 1.20 23.72 -11.48
N VAL A 139 2.26 24.09 -12.19
CA VAL A 139 3.48 24.61 -11.55
C VAL A 139 3.14 25.86 -10.75
N CYS A 140 3.49 25.85 -9.46
CA CYS A 140 3.23 26.95 -8.53
C CYS A 140 4.51 27.62 -8.02
N SER A 141 5.65 26.95 -8.12
CA SER A 141 6.97 27.51 -7.80
C SER A 141 8.03 26.80 -8.63
N SER A 142 9.08 27.54 -9.01
CA SER A 142 10.24 26.97 -9.67
C SER A 142 11.49 27.75 -9.31
N ASP A 143 12.61 27.05 -9.21
CA ASP A 143 13.94 27.63 -9.01
C ASP A 143 14.93 27.02 -10.03
N THR A 144 16.00 27.75 -10.32
CA THR A 144 17.09 27.24 -11.17
C THR A 144 18.30 26.92 -10.30
N LEU A 145 18.75 25.68 -10.37
CA LEU A 145 19.92 25.20 -9.66
C LEU A 145 21.03 24.86 -10.66
N ASP A 146 22.28 25.13 -10.29
CA ASP A 146 23.40 24.53 -11.01
C ASP A 146 23.53 23.02 -10.67
N GLU A 147 24.39 22.31 -11.41
CA GLU A 147 24.61 20.88 -11.22
C GLU A 147 25.04 20.52 -9.77
N ALA A 148 25.89 21.34 -9.15
CA ALA A 148 26.45 21.07 -7.83
C ALA A 148 25.44 21.32 -6.71
N GLU A 149 24.60 22.34 -6.85
CA GLU A 149 23.46 22.63 -5.99
C GLU A 149 22.42 21.52 -6.08
N PHE A 150 21.98 21.18 -7.29
CA PHE A 150 20.97 20.14 -7.50
C PHE A 150 21.43 18.77 -6.98
N ALA A 151 22.67 18.36 -7.30
CA ALA A 151 23.19 17.09 -6.82
C ALA A 151 23.30 17.03 -5.28
N ARG A 152 23.58 18.16 -4.64
CA ARG A 152 23.62 18.27 -3.17
C ARG A 152 22.24 18.10 -2.56
N ASP A 153 21.23 18.73 -3.14
CA ASP A 153 19.86 18.65 -2.65
C ASP A 153 19.27 17.25 -2.79
N VAL A 154 19.51 16.57 -3.92
CA VAL A 154 19.07 15.19 -4.13
C VAL A 154 19.75 14.22 -3.15
N ARG A 155 21.05 14.40 -2.85
CA ARG A 155 21.77 13.58 -1.84
C ARG A 155 21.30 13.84 -0.41
N ALA A 156 20.89 15.07 -0.11
CA ALA A 156 20.40 15.43 1.22
C ALA A 156 19.00 14.88 1.50
N ALA A 157 18.22 14.61 0.44
CA ALA A 157 16.92 13.99 0.56
C ALA A 157 17.03 12.50 0.91
N ARG A 158 16.06 12.01 1.68
CA ARG A 158 15.83 10.57 1.82
C ARG A 158 15.45 10.00 0.44
N HIS A 159 15.87 8.76 0.16
CA HIS A 159 15.46 8.01 -1.03
C HIS A 159 13.94 8.11 -1.24
N GLU A 160 13.51 8.51 -2.44
CA GLU A 160 12.11 8.74 -2.85
C GLU A 160 11.37 9.92 -2.17
N PHE A 161 12.10 10.81 -1.48
CA PHE A 161 11.56 12.01 -0.82
C PHE A 161 12.12 13.32 -1.36
N TYR A 162 12.85 13.32 -2.49
CA TYR A 162 13.10 14.58 -3.18
C TYR A 162 11.83 15.01 -3.92
N ARG A 163 11.09 15.94 -3.31
CA ARG A 163 9.71 16.30 -3.67
C ARG A 163 9.60 17.43 -4.70
N PHE A 164 10.39 17.35 -5.78
CA PHE A 164 10.40 18.32 -6.86
C PHE A 164 10.32 17.65 -8.23
N GLY A 165 9.58 18.27 -9.15
CA GLY A 165 9.71 18.01 -10.58
C GLY A 165 10.98 18.66 -11.13
N VAL A 166 11.41 18.22 -12.31
CA VAL A 166 12.62 18.73 -12.98
C VAL A 166 12.32 18.99 -14.45
N ALA A 167 12.62 20.21 -14.89
CA ALA A 167 12.69 20.58 -16.29
C ALA A 167 14.17 20.66 -16.72
N PHE A 168 14.48 19.94 -17.80
CA PHE A 168 15.82 19.81 -18.37
C PHE A 168 16.12 20.89 -19.41
N ASP A 169 15.14 21.76 -19.70
CA ASP A 169 15.26 22.93 -20.55
C ASP A 169 14.31 24.06 -20.08
N LYS A 170 14.61 25.29 -20.49
CA LYS A 170 13.89 26.51 -20.04
C LYS A 170 12.46 26.65 -20.59
N LYS A 171 12.05 25.78 -21.52
CA LYS A 171 10.73 25.79 -22.15
C LYS A 171 9.84 24.64 -21.69
N TYR A 172 10.36 23.77 -20.81
CA TYR A 172 9.70 22.55 -20.34
C TYR A 172 9.34 21.60 -21.50
N GLU A 173 10.14 21.58 -22.58
CA GLU A 173 9.98 20.60 -23.66
C GLU A 173 10.27 19.18 -23.14
N THR A 174 11.31 19.06 -22.31
CA THR A 174 11.64 17.91 -21.49
C THR A 174 11.51 18.28 -20.02
N ALA A 175 10.33 18.08 -19.47
CA ALA A 175 10.07 18.16 -18.03
C ALA A 175 9.34 16.91 -17.52
N LEU A 176 9.58 16.57 -16.25
CA LEU A 176 8.98 15.44 -15.53
C LEU A 176 8.53 15.89 -14.13
N LEU A 177 7.37 15.40 -13.71
CA LEU A 177 6.82 15.58 -12.37
C LEU A 177 7.63 14.81 -11.32
N GLU A 178 7.53 15.25 -10.06
CA GLU A 178 8.09 14.56 -8.89
C GLU A 178 7.73 13.07 -8.85
N ALA A 179 6.47 12.75 -9.17
CA ALA A 179 5.96 11.38 -9.14
C ALA A 179 6.54 10.51 -10.26
N GLU A 180 6.79 11.09 -11.45
CA GLU A 180 7.48 10.41 -12.55
C GLU A 180 8.93 10.11 -12.16
N LEU A 181 9.64 11.11 -11.62
CA LEU A 181 11.05 11.01 -11.29
C LEU A 181 11.33 9.99 -10.17
N ASN A 182 10.56 10.04 -9.08
CA ASN A 182 10.69 9.08 -7.99
C ASN A 182 10.16 7.69 -8.40
N GLY A 183 9.01 7.61 -9.07
CA GLY A 183 8.36 6.38 -9.50
C GLY A 183 9.15 5.59 -10.55
N ALA A 184 9.95 6.27 -11.37
CA ALA A 184 10.82 5.64 -12.36
C ALA A 184 12.27 5.44 -11.91
N LYS A 185 12.61 5.77 -10.64
CA LYS A 185 13.98 5.70 -10.09
C LYS A 185 14.98 6.55 -10.88
N ILE A 186 14.55 7.75 -11.30
CA ILE A 186 15.38 8.67 -12.08
C ILE A 186 16.28 9.51 -11.17
N PHE A 187 15.82 9.88 -9.98
CA PHE A 187 16.70 10.50 -8.99
C PHE A 187 17.75 9.49 -8.50
N ASP A 188 19.01 9.89 -8.58
CA ASP A 188 20.12 9.16 -7.98
C ASP A 188 20.43 9.77 -6.62
N CYS A 189 19.83 9.24 -5.56
CA CYS A 189 20.12 9.71 -4.19
C CYS A 189 21.50 9.28 -3.67
N GLU A 190 22.13 8.26 -4.27
CA GLU A 190 23.43 7.76 -3.84
C GLU A 190 24.56 8.68 -4.34
N ASN A 191 24.55 8.99 -5.64
CA ASN A 191 25.56 9.86 -6.26
C ASN A 191 25.11 11.32 -6.35
N GLY A 192 23.81 11.59 -6.26
CA GLY A 192 23.19 12.91 -6.45
C GLY A 192 22.78 13.17 -7.89
N GLY A 193 21.66 13.89 -8.05
CA GLY A 193 21.17 14.35 -9.34
C GLY A 193 20.30 13.32 -10.05
N ILE A 194 20.59 13.06 -11.32
CA ILE A 194 19.75 12.27 -12.23
C ILE A 194 20.55 11.12 -12.82
N ASP A 195 19.99 9.91 -12.76
CA ASP A 195 20.47 8.78 -13.53
C ASP A 195 19.99 8.92 -14.99
N LEU A 196 20.93 9.25 -15.89
CA LEU A 196 20.64 9.47 -17.31
C LEU A 196 20.14 8.19 -18.01
N GLU A 197 20.55 7.00 -17.58
CA GLU A 197 20.09 5.75 -18.18
C GLU A 197 18.62 5.50 -17.84
N TYR A 198 18.24 5.65 -16.56
CA TYR A 198 16.84 5.55 -16.15
C TYR A 198 15.97 6.65 -16.76
N LEU A 199 16.47 7.89 -16.84
CA LEU A 199 15.78 8.98 -17.54
C LEU A 199 15.50 8.64 -18.99
N ASN A 200 16.52 8.23 -19.76
CA ASN A 200 16.36 7.94 -21.18
C ASN A 200 15.49 6.71 -21.42
N ARG A 201 15.58 5.68 -20.56
CA ARG A 201 14.68 4.53 -20.61
C ARG A 201 13.23 4.94 -20.38
N TYR A 202 12.98 5.86 -19.45
CA TYR A 202 11.66 6.43 -19.19
C TYR A 202 11.16 7.24 -20.41
N LEU A 203 11.97 8.16 -20.92
CA LEU A 203 11.61 9.01 -22.07
C LEU A 203 11.27 8.18 -23.31
N VAL A 204 12.10 7.17 -23.64
CA VAL A 204 11.85 6.28 -24.79
C VAL A 204 10.55 5.49 -24.62
N LYS A 205 10.29 4.94 -23.42
CA LYS A 205 9.02 4.25 -23.13
C LYS A 205 7.81 5.18 -23.26
N ALA A 206 7.97 6.46 -22.92
CA ALA A 206 6.95 7.49 -23.06
C ALA A 206 6.88 8.10 -24.48
N GLU A 207 7.56 7.50 -25.47
CA GLU A 207 7.64 8.00 -26.86
C GLU A 207 8.20 9.43 -26.99
N ARG A 208 9.08 9.83 -26.07
CA ARG A 208 9.79 11.12 -26.06
C ARG A 208 11.24 10.93 -26.52
N SER A 209 11.83 11.99 -27.06
CA SER A 209 13.24 11.99 -27.43
C SER A 209 14.12 11.83 -26.18
N PRO A 210 15.11 10.92 -26.20
CA PRO A 210 16.11 10.85 -25.13
C PRO A 210 17.03 12.08 -25.16
N LEU A 211 17.72 12.32 -24.04
CA LEU A 211 18.78 13.32 -23.93
C LEU A 211 20.15 12.67 -24.18
N GLU A 212 20.98 13.30 -25.01
CA GLU A 212 22.36 12.86 -25.23
C GLU A 212 23.23 13.11 -23.99
N GLU A 213 23.02 14.25 -23.33
CA GLU A 213 23.70 14.67 -22.11
C GLU A 213 22.75 15.44 -21.19
N LEU A 214 23.08 15.49 -19.89
CA LEU A 214 22.34 16.28 -18.92
C LEU A 214 22.70 17.78 -19.04
N PRO A 215 21.77 18.70 -18.77
CA PRO A 215 22.04 20.13 -18.84
C PRO A 215 22.95 20.60 -17.70
N ALA A 216 23.65 21.72 -17.91
CA ALA A 216 24.49 22.35 -16.88
C ALA A 216 23.70 23.07 -15.77
N ALA A 217 22.40 23.28 -15.97
CA ALA A 217 21.49 23.89 -15.00
C ALA A 217 20.10 23.27 -15.12
N TYR A 218 19.43 23.10 -13.99
CA TYR A 218 18.14 22.44 -13.88
C TYR A 218 17.11 23.44 -13.38
N THR A 219 15.90 23.40 -13.92
CA THR A 219 14.77 24.07 -13.30
C THR A 219 14.01 23.05 -12.45
N VAL A 220 14.09 23.19 -11.14
CA VAL A 220 13.33 22.38 -10.18
C VAL A 220 12.01 23.09 -9.88
N PHE A 221 10.92 22.34 -9.73
CA PHE A 221 9.60 22.94 -9.56
C PHE A 221 8.68 22.11 -8.66
N GLN A 222 7.68 22.78 -8.09
CA GLN A 222 6.56 22.14 -7.42
C GLN A 222 5.24 22.52 -8.09
N CYS A 223 4.28 21.64 -7.98
CA CYS A 223 2.94 21.81 -8.50
C CYS A 223 1.89 21.85 -7.39
N LYS A 224 0.81 22.61 -7.64
CA LYS A 224 -0.51 22.34 -7.08
C LYS A 224 -1.20 21.28 -7.93
N GLY A 225 -1.82 20.30 -7.29
CA GLY A 225 -2.38 19.13 -7.99
C GLY A 225 -3.87 18.94 -7.74
N TRP A 226 -4.57 18.43 -8.75
CA TRP A 226 -5.96 17.98 -8.69
C TRP A 226 -6.09 16.63 -9.37
N PHE A 227 -6.89 15.75 -8.78
CA PHE A 227 -7.12 14.41 -9.29
C PHE A 227 -8.61 14.16 -9.52
N CYS A 228 -8.97 13.58 -10.66
CA CYS A 228 -10.32 13.16 -10.99
C CYS A 228 -10.34 11.63 -11.16
N ASP A 229 -11.09 10.96 -10.29
CA ASP A 229 -11.19 9.50 -10.23
C ASP A 229 -12.13 8.93 -11.31
N GLU A 230 -12.32 7.62 -11.31
CA GLU A 230 -13.24 6.91 -12.21
C GLU A 230 -14.69 7.37 -12.06
N ASN A 231 -15.10 7.79 -10.86
CA ASN A 231 -16.45 8.24 -10.50
C ASN A 231 -16.70 9.73 -10.76
N ASN A 232 -15.72 10.45 -11.32
CA ASN A 232 -15.73 11.89 -11.53
C ASN A 232 -15.69 12.73 -10.24
N ALA A 233 -15.28 12.14 -9.12
CA ALA A 233 -14.95 12.88 -7.92
C ALA A 233 -13.62 13.62 -8.12
N VAL A 234 -13.56 14.89 -7.71
CA VAL A 234 -12.36 15.73 -7.81
C VAL A 234 -11.75 15.92 -6.43
N TYR A 235 -10.47 15.63 -6.32
CA TYR A 235 -9.68 15.75 -5.10
C TYR A 235 -8.58 16.80 -5.29
N VAL A 236 -8.47 17.74 -4.34
CA VAL A 236 -7.33 18.65 -4.25
C VAL A 236 -6.18 17.92 -3.58
N LEU A 237 -4.97 18.05 -4.13
CA LEU A 237 -3.77 17.41 -3.62
C LEU A 237 -2.96 18.39 -2.77
N SER A 238 -2.43 17.90 -1.66
CA SER A 238 -1.64 18.70 -0.73
C SER A 238 -0.33 19.19 -1.35
N THR A 239 0.01 20.45 -1.07
CA THR A 239 1.32 21.05 -1.36
C THR A 239 2.28 20.99 -0.17
N ASP A 240 1.86 20.39 0.94
CA ASP A 240 2.49 20.62 2.23
C ASP A 240 3.45 19.48 2.60
N GLY A 241 4.74 19.81 2.67
CA GLY A 241 5.78 19.00 3.29
C GLY A 241 5.71 17.51 2.95
N LEU A 242 5.41 16.69 3.97
CA LEU A 242 5.42 15.23 3.85
C LEU A 242 4.19 14.67 3.13
N ASP A 243 3.11 15.44 3.10
CA ASP A 243 1.83 15.07 2.50
C ASP A 243 1.77 15.45 1.01
N TYR A 244 2.86 16.04 0.48
CA TYR A 244 2.95 16.51 -0.90
C TYR A 244 2.47 15.46 -1.92
N GLY A 245 1.47 15.85 -2.70
CA GLY A 245 0.88 15.05 -3.77
C GLY A 245 -0.21 14.06 -3.33
N ARG A 246 -0.52 13.96 -2.02
CA ARG A 246 -1.62 13.15 -1.49
C ARG A 246 -2.91 13.96 -1.51
N ARG A 247 -4.05 13.34 -1.79
CA ARG A 247 -5.36 13.99 -1.60
C ARG A 247 -5.52 14.54 -0.19
N GLN A 248 -6.09 15.74 -0.09
CA GLN A 248 -6.54 16.27 1.19
C GLN A 248 -7.75 15.48 1.67
N ILE A 249 -7.76 15.15 2.95
CA ILE A 249 -8.91 14.53 3.61
C ILE A 249 -9.43 15.46 4.71
N ASP A 250 -10.75 15.53 4.86
CA ASP A 250 -11.37 16.41 5.84
C ASP A 250 -11.15 15.92 7.27
N THR A 251 -11.33 14.63 7.53
CA THR A 251 -11.15 14.01 8.84
C THR A 251 -10.79 12.54 8.68
N LEU A 252 -9.80 12.08 9.46
CA LEU A 252 -9.47 10.68 9.61
C LEU A 252 -10.28 10.12 10.78
N ASP A 253 -11.52 9.71 10.54
CA ASP A 253 -12.39 9.14 11.55
C ASP A 253 -12.39 7.60 11.54
N GLY A 254 -13.19 7.00 12.42
CA GLY A 254 -13.37 5.55 12.44
C GLY A 254 -13.90 4.99 11.12
N ALA A 255 -14.79 5.68 10.42
CA ALA A 255 -15.34 5.20 9.16
C ALA A 255 -14.26 5.15 8.06
N TYR A 256 -13.44 6.19 7.97
CA TYR A 256 -12.31 6.24 7.05
C TYR A 256 -11.25 5.18 7.39
N ALA A 257 -10.92 5.02 8.68
CA ALA A 257 -10.01 3.95 9.11
C ALA A 257 -10.56 2.56 8.75
N LYS A 258 -11.87 2.35 8.89
CA LYS A 258 -12.52 1.11 8.44
C LYS A 258 -12.35 0.91 6.95
N GLU A 259 -12.60 1.92 6.12
CA GLU A 259 -12.41 1.86 4.67
C GLU A 259 -10.97 1.42 4.30
N LEU A 260 -9.95 2.03 4.92
CA LEU A 260 -8.55 1.66 4.69
C LEU A 260 -8.26 0.19 5.03
N ILE A 261 -8.82 -0.32 6.14
CA ILE A 261 -8.70 -1.75 6.49
C ILE A 261 -9.36 -2.60 5.42
N LEU A 262 -10.57 -2.23 4.99
CA LEU A 262 -11.31 -3.02 4.01
C LEU A 262 -10.55 -3.08 2.68
N ASN A 263 -10.03 -1.95 2.23
CA ASN A 263 -9.27 -1.82 1.00
C ASN A 263 -7.97 -2.63 1.03
N ALA A 264 -7.13 -2.40 2.05
CA ALA A 264 -5.84 -3.07 2.17
C ALA A 264 -5.97 -4.59 2.41
N SER A 265 -7.02 -5.03 3.12
CA SER A 265 -7.28 -6.47 3.29
C SER A 265 -7.79 -7.13 2.01
N SER A 266 -8.55 -6.43 1.17
CA SER A 266 -8.92 -6.93 -0.17
C SER A 266 -7.67 -7.17 -1.02
N PHE A 267 -6.70 -6.23 -1.00
CA PHE A 267 -5.40 -6.44 -1.64
C PHE A 267 -4.69 -7.71 -1.14
N LEU A 268 -4.66 -7.95 0.17
CA LEU A 268 -4.05 -9.16 0.74
C LEU A 268 -4.75 -10.44 0.27
N LEU A 269 -6.08 -10.43 0.14
CA LEU A 269 -6.85 -11.58 -0.38
C LEU A 269 -6.57 -11.89 -1.85
N GLU A 270 -6.21 -10.88 -2.62
CA GLU A 270 -5.76 -11.03 -4.01
C GLU A 270 -4.33 -11.57 -4.09
N GLN A 271 -3.52 -11.39 -3.04
CA GLN A 271 -2.18 -11.97 -2.97
C GLN A 271 -2.20 -13.45 -2.59
N THR A 272 -3.32 -14.02 -2.16
CA THR A 272 -3.39 -15.43 -1.74
C THR A 272 -3.41 -16.37 -2.94
N GLY A 273 -2.44 -17.29 -3.00
CA GLY A 273 -2.36 -18.37 -3.97
C GLY A 273 -3.36 -19.50 -3.71
N GLU A 274 -3.51 -20.40 -4.68
CA GLU A 274 -4.43 -21.55 -4.57
C GLU A 274 -4.05 -22.51 -3.43
N ASP A 275 -2.76 -22.61 -3.11
CA ASP A 275 -2.22 -23.45 -2.03
C ASP A 275 -2.29 -22.79 -0.65
N GLY A 276 -2.77 -21.54 -0.56
CA GLY A 276 -2.81 -20.75 0.66
C GLY A 276 -1.55 -19.94 0.94
N SER A 277 -0.49 -20.05 0.13
CA SER A 277 0.65 -19.13 0.22
C SER A 277 0.27 -17.71 -0.22
N PHE A 278 1.16 -16.74 -0.01
CA PHE A 278 0.96 -15.36 -0.49
C PHE A 278 1.97 -15.03 -1.60
N VAL A 279 1.62 -14.12 -2.50
CA VAL A 279 2.63 -13.31 -3.18
C VAL A 279 3.27 -12.41 -2.11
N TYR A 280 4.53 -12.69 -1.77
CA TYR A 280 5.17 -12.09 -0.59
C TYR A 280 5.25 -10.56 -0.64
N GLY A 281 5.51 -10.03 -1.83
CA GLY A 281 5.54 -8.59 -2.05
C GLY A 281 5.91 -8.23 -3.47
N ILE A 282 5.86 -6.94 -3.78
CA ILE A 282 6.02 -6.37 -5.11
C ILE A 282 6.88 -5.10 -5.00
N TYR A 283 7.77 -4.87 -5.97
CA TYR A 283 8.41 -3.60 -6.27
C TYR A 283 7.61 -2.87 -7.36
N PRO A 284 6.70 -1.93 -7.01
CA PRO A 284 5.69 -1.42 -7.94
C PRO A 284 6.25 -0.61 -9.12
N ARG A 285 7.44 0.00 -8.94
CA ARG A 285 8.12 0.77 -9.99
C ARG A 285 8.38 -0.04 -11.26
N PHE A 286 8.52 -1.37 -11.13
CA PHE A 286 8.86 -2.27 -12.23
C PHE A 286 7.95 -3.49 -12.33
N ASP A 287 6.86 -3.52 -11.55
CA ASP A 287 5.92 -4.66 -11.42
C ASP A 287 6.64 -6.01 -11.21
N ARG A 288 7.58 -6.06 -10.26
CA ARG A 288 8.36 -7.27 -9.94
C ARG A 288 8.02 -7.82 -8.58
N GLU A 289 7.75 -9.12 -8.51
CA GLU A 289 7.55 -9.82 -7.25
C GLU A 289 8.86 -9.99 -6.46
N ILE A 290 8.71 -10.16 -5.15
CA ILE A 290 9.81 -10.39 -4.21
C ILE A 290 9.86 -11.87 -3.87
N GLU A 291 10.93 -12.56 -4.26
CA GLU A 291 11.08 -14.02 -4.13
C GLU A 291 11.48 -14.50 -2.71
N ASN A 292 11.67 -13.58 -1.75
CA ASN A 292 12.19 -13.91 -0.42
C ASN A 292 11.08 -14.20 0.60
N TYR A 293 10.27 -15.22 0.32
CA TYR A 293 9.15 -15.62 1.16
C TYR A 293 9.58 -15.84 2.62
N ASN A 294 8.75 -15.38 3.56
CA ASN A 294 9.01 -15.51 4.98
C ASN A 294 7.76 -16.02 5.72
N ILE A 295 7.87 -17.16 6.40
CA ILE A 295 6.73 -17.83 7.03
C ILE A 295 6.24 -17.11 8.29
N VAL A 296 7.11 -16.37 8.98
CA VAL A 296 6.72 -15.52 10.12
C VAL A 296 5.79 -14.41 9.64
N ARG A 297 6.09 -13.82 8.47
CA ARG A 297 5.25 -12.78 7.86
C ARG A 297 3.94 -13.32 7.32
N HIS A 298 3.93 -14.55 6.80
CA HIS A 298 2.68 -15.24 6.50
C HIS A 298 1.76 -15.28 7.73
N ALA A 299 2.29 -15.76 8.86
CA ALA A 299 1.52 -15.93 10.09
C ALA A 299 0.97 -14.59 10.60
N SER A 300 1.73 -13.49 10.47
CA SER A 300 1.24 -12.16 10.87
C SER A 300 0.16 -11.65 9.91
N THR A 301 0.33 -11.83 8.59
CA THR A 301 -0.66 -11.41 7.59
C THR A 301 -1.99 -12.14 7.74
N LEU A 302 -1.97 -13.42 8.12
CA LEU A 302 -3.17 -14.18 8.48
C LEU A 302 -4.00 -13.47 9.57
N TRP A 303 -3.34 -12.90 10.60
CA TRP A 303 -4.03 -12.15 11.64
C TRP A 303 -4.79 -10.93 11.09
N SER A 304 -4.23 -10.20 10.12
CA SER A 304 -4.94 -9.10 9.45
C SER A 304 -6.19 -9.54 8.69
N LEU A 305 -6.17 -10.71 8.03
CA LEU A 305 -7.35 -11.25 7.38
C LEU A 305 -8.44 -11.60 8.39
N ILE A 306 -8.06 -12.11 9.57
CA ILE A 306 -8.98 -12.37 10.68
C ILE A 306 -9.57 -11.07 11.24
N CYS A 307 -8.76 -10.01 11.40
CA CYS A 307 -9.25 -8.68 11.74
C CYS A 307 -10.29 -8.17 10.73
N ARG A 308 -10.05 -8.37 9.42
CA ARG A 308 -11.05 -8.06 8.38
C ARG A 308 -12.32 -8.88 8.57
N TYR A 309 -12.21 -10.19 8.79
CA TYR A 309 -13.37 -11.05 8.99
C TYR A 309 -14.25 -10.59 10.15
N ARG A 310 -13.66 -10.12 11.26
CA ARG A 310 -14.43 -9.55 12.39
C ARG A 310 -15.24 -8.30 12.01
N LEU A 311 -14.73 -7.49 11.08
CA LEU A 311 -15.40 -6.26 10.64
C LEU A 311 -16.52 -6.52 9.63
N LEU A 312 -16.30 -7.48 8.74
CA LEU A 312 -17.24 -7.86 7.70
C LEU A 312 -17.03 -9.34 7.36
N PRO A 313 -17.74 -10.25 8.06
CA PRO A 313 -17.68 -11.68 7.78
C PRO A 313 -18.11 -11.97 6.34
N ASP A 314 -17.38 -12.87 5.69
CA ASP A 314 -17.61 -13.30 4.32
C ASP A 314 -17.14 -14.76 4.15
N GLU A 315 -17.91 -15.56 3.40
CA GLU A 315 -17.62 -17.00 3.24
C GLU A 315 -16.36 -17.24 2.40
N GLU A 316 -16.14 -16.45 1.33
CA GLU A 316 -14.92 -16.58 0.51
C GLU A 316 -13.67 -16.21 1.31
N LEU A 317 -13.76 -15.15 2.11
CA LEU A 317 -12.73 -14.76 3.07
C LEU A 317 -12.46 -15.89 4.09
N ALA A 318 -13.49 -16.50 4.66
CA ALA A 318 -13.32 -17.62 5.60
C ALA A 318 -12.57 -18.80 4.95
N GLU A 319 -12.94 -19.18 3.74
CA GLU A 319 -12.26 -20.26 3.01
C GLU A 319 -10.79 -19.91 2.69
N LYS A 320 -10.50 -18.64 2.34
CA LYS A 320 -9.12 -18.17 2.12
C LYS A 320 -8.31 -18.17 3.42
N ILE A 321 -8.91 -17.75 4.53
CA ILE A 321 -8.30 -17.83 5.87
C ILE A 321 -7.98 -19.29 6.21
N ASP A 322 -8.90 -20.23 5.98
CA ASP A 322 -8.65 -21.65 6.22
C ASP A 322 -7.48 -22.18 5.38
N ARG A 323 -7.43 -21.86 4.08
CA ARG A 323 -6.32 -22.29 3.21
C ARG A 323 -4.97 -21.70 3.62
N THR A 324 -4.94 -20.42 3.98
CA THR A 324 -3.70 -19.78 4.46
C THR A 324 -3.23 -20.41 5.78
N ILE A 325 -4.15 -20.72 6.70
CA ILE A 325 -3.82 -21.51 7.90
C ILE A 325 -3.27 -22.88 7.52
N ASP A 326 -3.91 -23.62 6.63
CA ASP A 326 -3.46 -24.96 6.21
C ASP A 326 -2.04 -24.91 5.61
N TYR A 327 -1.73 -23.88 4.81
CA TYR A 327 -0.38 -23.64 4.31
C TYR A 327 0.61 -23.43 5.46
N MET A 328 0.32 -22.54 6.41
CA MET A 328 1.18 -22.32 7.58
C MET A 328 1.36 -23.60 8.41
N LEU A 329 0.29 -24.36 8.64
CA LEU A 329 0.32 -25.61 9.40
C LEU A 329 1.16 -26.70 8.73
N SER A 330 1.23 -26.71 7.40
CA SER A 330 2.13 -27.61 6.65
C SER A 330 3.61 -27.39 6.96
N GLN A 331 3.97 -26.22 7.51
CA GLN A 331 5.33 -25.84 7.89
C GLN A 331 5.62 -26.10 9.38
N ILE A 332 4.69 -26.74 10.11
CA ILE A 332 4.92 -27.09 11.50
C ILE A 332 5.72 -28.40 11.59
N VAL A 333 6.83 -28.35 12.33
CA VAL A 333 7.64 -29.52 12.67
C VAL A 333 7.56 -29.82 14.15
N TYR A 334 7.76 -31.09 14.51
CA TYR A 334 7.74 -31.54 15.89
C TYR A 334 9.09 -32.13 16.28
N ASP A 335 9.51 -31.82 17.49
CA ASP A 335 10.69 -32.47 18.08
C ASP A 335 10.33 -33.82 18.73
N PRO A 336 11.32 -34.59 19.21
CA PRO A 336 11.06 -35.90 19.82
C PRO A 336 10.26 -35.84 21.14
N GLN A 337 10.08 -34.66 21.74
CA GLN A 337 9.26 -34.46 22.94
C GLN A 337 7.80 -34.10 22.59
N GLY A 338 7.48 -33.92 21.31
CA GLY A 338 6.15 -33.53 20.84
C GLY A 338 5.89 -32.03 20.89
N ARG A 339 6.93 -31.21 21.06
CA ARG A 339 6.82 -29.75 20.98
C ARG A 339 6.79 -29.34 19.52
N ALA A 340 5.92 -28.39 19.17
CA ALA A 340 5.75 -27.93 17.81
C ALA A 340 6.50 -26.61 17.57
N PHE A 341 6.95 -26.40 16.34
CA PHE A 341 7.67 -25.21 15.92
C PHE A 341 7.28 -24.81 14.50
N LEU A 342 7.15 -23.52 14.25
CA LEU A 342 7.04 -23.00 12.88
C LEU A 342 8.42 -23.00 12.23
N TYR A 343 8.59 -23.85 11.23
CA TYR A 343 9.84 -24.03 10.50
C TYR A 343 9.86 -23.21 9.21
N GLU A 344 11.00 -22.58 8.93
CA GLU A 344 11.25 -21.93 7.65
C GLU A 344 12.27 -22.74 6.86
N GLU A 345 11.77 -23.53 5.90
CA GLU A 345 12.56 -24.45 5.07
C GLU A 345 13.72 -23.74 4.34
N LYS A 346 13.49 -22.52 3.85
CA LYS A 346 14.47 -21.77 3.06
C LYS A 346 15.77 -21.48 3.81
N ASP A 347 15.67 -21.11 5.09
CA ASP A 347 16.80 -20.72 5.92
C ASP A 347 17.31 -21.88 6.80
N ASP A 348 16.58 -23.01 6.81
CA ASP A 348 16.71 -24.11 7.76
C ASP A 348 16.68 -23.60 9.21
N GLU A 349 15.65 -22.83 9.54
CA GLU A 349 15.52 -22.13 10.83
C GLU A 349 14.15 -22.29 11.48
N ILE A 350 14.18 -22.35 12.81
CA ILE A 350 13.01 -22.16 13.67
C ILE A 350 13.21 -20.85 14.41
N LYS A 351 12.30 -19.90 14.18
CA LYS A 351 12.35 -18.55 14.76
C LYS A 351 11.31 -18.45 15.88
N LEU A 352 11.73 -18.02 17.07
CA LEU A 352 10.85 -17.82 18.23
C LEU A 352 9.60 -17.00 17.88
N GLY A 353 9.82 -15.86 17.20
CA GLY A 353 8.76 -14.98 16.74
C GLY A 353 7.74 -15.66 15.83
N GLY A 354 8.20 -16.55 14.94
CA GLY A 354 7.33 -17.37 14.09
C GLY A 354 6.38 -18.26 14.89
N CYS A 355 6.88 -18.92 15.93
CA CYS A 355 6.06 -19.73 16.82
C CYS A 355 5.05 -18.88 17.60
N GLY A 356 5.48 -17.71 18.10
CA GLY A 356 4.62 -16.76 18.80
C GLY A 356 3.47 -16.27 17.92
N ILE A 357 3.78 -15.75 16.73
CA ILE A 357 2.78 -15.22 15.82
C ILE A 357 1.83 -16.32 15.28
N ALA A 358 2.31 -17.56 15.06
CA ALA A 358 1.43 -18.67 14.71
C ALA A 358 0.36 -18.92 15.80
N VAL A 359 0.76 -18.92 17.07
CA VAL A 359 -0.18 -19.05 18.20
C VAL A 359 -1.16 -17.87 18.24
N VAL A 360 -0.67 -16.64 18.05
CA VAL A 360 -1.53 -15.44 18.00
C VAL A 360 -2.56 -15.58 16.88
N ALA A 361 -2.16 -15.91 15.66
CA ALA A 361 -3.07 -16.03 14.53
C ALA A 361 -4.11 -17.15 14.72
N LEU A 362 -3.71 -18.31 15.22
CA LEU A 362 -4.62 -19.43 15.47
C LEU A 362 -5.59 -19.17 16.63
N THR A 363 -5.15 -18.48 17.68
CA THR A 363 -6.03 -18.08 18.80
C THR A 363 -7.02 -17.00 18.37
N GLU A 364 -6.59 -16.04 17.56
CA GLU A 364 -7.47 -15.03 16.97
C GLU A 364 -8.48 -15.64 16.00
N TYR A 365 -8.07 -16.64 15.21
CA TYR A 365 -8.99 -17.41 14.37
C TYR A 365 -10.05 -18.11 15.22
N MET A 366 -9.64 -18.88 16.22
CA MET A 366 -10.56 -19.62 17.08
C MET A 366 -11.55 -18.70 17.80
N ASP A 367 -11.11 -17.52 18.22
CA ASP A 367 -11.99 -16.50 18.79
C ASP A 367 -12.90 -15.84 17.74
N ALA A 368 -12.41 -15.50 16.54
CA ALA A 368 -13.27 -14.90 15.50
C ALA A 368 -14.32 -15.87 14.95
N PHE A 369 -13.98 -17.15 14.82
CA PHE A 369 -14.83 -18.21 14.28
C PHE A 369 -15.55 -19.03 15.36
N GLN A 370 -15.34 -18.71 16.64
CA GLN A 370 -15.98 -19.34 17.81
C GLN A 370 -15.85 -20.87 17.77
N ASN A 371 -14.63 -21.38 17.60
CA ASN A 371 -14.33 -22.80 17.57
C ASN A 371 -13.01 -23.12 18.29
N GLU A 372 -12.71 -24.42 18.44
CA GLU A 372 -11.53 -24.91 19.16
C GLU A 372 -10.60 -25.77 18.26
N LYS A 373 -10.68 -25.59 16.94
CA LYS A 373 -10.04 -26.49 15.94
C LYS A 373 -8.54 -26.69 16.16
N TYR A 374 -7.86 -25.67 16.68
CA TYR A 374 -6.41 -25.61 16.76
C TYR A 374 -5.86 -25.56 18.20
N VAL A 375 -6.67 -25.93 19.21
CA VAL A 375 -6.24 -25.89 20.62
C VAL A 375 -4.97 -26.72 20.87
N ASP A 376 -4.91 -27.95 20.33
CA ASP A 376 -3.79 -28.85 20.61
C ASP A 376 -2.49 -28.40 19.94
N ILE A 377 -2.57 -27.88 18.70
CA ILE A 377 -1.40 -27.31 18.03
C ILE A 377 -0.90 -26.04 18.72
N CYS A 378 -1.80 -25.18 19.20
CA CYS A 378 -1.44 -24.00 19.98
C CYS A 378 -0.71 -24.38 21.27
N LYS A 379 -1.17 -25.42 21.99
CA LYS A 379 -0.47 -25.94 23.17
C LYS A 379 0.91 -26.47 22.81
N ALA A 380 1.03 -27.26 21.74
CA ALA A 380 2.31 -27.80 21.31
C ALA A 380 3.31 -26.71 20.89
N LEU A 381 2.85 -25.64 20.23
CA LEU A 381 3.64 -24.46 19.92
C LEU A 381 4.03 -23.69 21.19
N GLY A 382 3.12 -23.57 22.15
CA GLY A 382 3.37 -23.00 23.47
C GLY A 382 4.49 -23.73 24.22
N GLU A 383 4.48 -25.06 24.23
CA GLU A 383 5.57 -25.87 24.80
C GLU A 383 6.89 -25.66 24.05
N GLY A 384 6.83 -25.45 22.73
CA GLY A 384 7.98 -25.04 21.92
C GLY A 384 8.55 -23.69 22.39
N ILE A 385 7.70 -22.68 22.59
CA ILE A 385 8.08 -21.37 23.12
C ILE A 385 8.70 -21.49 24.51
N LEU A 386 8.08 -22.26 25.43
CA LEU A 386 8.62 -22.49 26.76
C LEU A 386 10.01 -23.14 26.73
N SER A 387 10.26 -24.03 25.78
CA SER A 387 11.60 -24.64 25.62
C SER A 387 12.70 -23.66 25.23
N MET A 388 12.31 -22.52 24.65
CA MET A 388 13.20 -21.45 24.24
C MET A 388 13.26 -20.33 25.29
N GLN A 389 12.46 -20.39 26.35
CA GLN A 389 12.51 -19.46 27.47
C GLN A 389 13.47 -19.94 28.56
N ASP A 390 14.27 -19.03 29.08
CA ASP A 390 15.07 -19.24 30.28
C ASP A 390 14.18 -19.02 31.51
N SER A 391 13.84 -20.10 32.22
CA SER A 391 12.92 -20.06 33.37
C SER A 391 13.45 -19.26 34.57
N ASP A 392 14.77 -19.10 34.70
CA ASP A 392 15.37 -18.39 35.83
C ASP A 392 15.37 -16.88 35.61
N THR A 393 15.48 -16.44 34.35
CA THR A 393 15.60 -15.02 34.01
C THR A 393 14.37 -14.43 33.34
N GLY A 394 13.57 -15.24 32.65
CA GLY A 394 12.43 -14.82 31.84
C GLY A 394 12.79 -14.39 30.40
N GLY A 395 14.08 -14.34 30.05
CA GLY A 395 14.53 -14.03 28.69
C GLY A 395 14.42 -15.23 27.74
N TYR A 396 14.58 -14.99 26.44
CA TYR A 396 14.43 -16.04 25.42
C TYR A 396 15.71 -16.33 24.62
N TYR A 397 15.74 -17.50 24.00
CA TYR A 397 16.63 -17.88 22.90
C TYR A 397 15.86 -17.73 21.58
N HIS A 398 16.49 -17.20 20.52
CA HIS A 398 15.72 -16.68 19.38
C HIS A 398 15.59 -17.63 18.20
N VAL A 399 16.67 -18.37 17.87
CA VAL A 399 16.71 -19.13 16.62
C VAL A 399 17.34 -20.50 16.81
N LEU A 400 16.63 -21.55 16.46
CA LEU A 400 17.16 -22.91 16.35
C LEU A 400 17.40 -23.26 14.88
N ASN A 401 18.27 -24.24 14.62
CA ASN A 401 18.34 -24.91 13.32
C ASN A 401 17.12 -25.83 13.14
N GLY A 402 16.87 -26.32 11.93
CA GLY A 402 15.78 -27.27 11.66
C GLY A 402 15.86 -28.60 12.42
N ASP A 403 17.04 -28.95 12.95
CA ASP A 403 17.25 -30.10 13.84
C ASP A 403 17.07 -29.78 15.34
N PHE A 404 16.49 -28.61 15.65
CA PHE A 404 16.24 -28.08 16.99
C PHE A 404 17.48 -27.69 17.79
N THR A 405 18.67 -27.73 17.19
CA THR A 405 19.89 -27.29 17.89
C THR A 405 19.97 -25.76 17.97
N PRO A 406 20.55 -25.19 19.04
CA PRO A 406 20.69 -23.73 19.18
C PRO A 406 21.53 -23.12 18.05
N LYS A 407 21.01 -22.10 17.37
CA LYS A 407 21.70 -21.38 16.27
C LYS A 407 22.10 -19.96 16.65
N GLU A 408 21.14 -19.13 17.08
CA GLU A 408 21.42 -17.77 17.52
C GLU A 408 20.60 -17.39 18.75
N ARG A 409 21.31 -16.90 19.78
CA ARG A 409 20.70 -16.50 21.05
C ARG A 409 19.81 -15.28 20.93
N MET A 410 20.18 -14.28 20.13
CA MET A 410 19.49 -13.00 20.04
C MET A 410 19.51 -12.50 18.59
N ARG A 411 18.36 -12.46 17.92
CA ARG A 411 18.23 -11.94 16.54
C ARG A 411 17.57 -10.57 16.47
N THR A 412 16.44 -10.42 17.16
CA THR A 412 15.68 -9.17 17.24
C THR A 412 14.85 -9.18 18.51
N VAL A 413 14.74 -8.02 19.17
CA VAL A 413 13.93 -7.83 20.39
C VAL A 413 12.45 -8.11 20.19
N TYR A 414 11.97 -8.07 18.94
CA TYR A 414 10.58 -8.34 18.59
C TYR A 414 10.14 -9.75 18.98
N TYR A 415 11.04 -10.73 18.90
CA TYR A 415 10.69 -12.13 19.18
C TYR A 415 10.25 -12.35 20.63
N ASP A 416 10.86 -11.62 21.57
CA ASP A 416 10.47 -11.68 22.98
C ASP A 416 9.02 -11.21 23.18
N GLY A 417 8.66 -10.10 22.53
CA GLY A 417 7.29 -9.57 22.56
C GLY A 417 6.29 -10.49 21.87
N GLU A 418 6.62 -11.03 20.69
CA GLU A 418 5.75 -11.96 19.95
C GLU A 418 5.47 -13.24 20.75
N ALA A 419 6.50 -13.82 21.39
CA ALA A 419 6.37 -15.00 22.23
C ALA A 419 5.59 -14.72 23.52
N THR A 420 5.84 -13.59 24.18
CA THR A 420 5.15 -13.24 25.42
C THR A 420 3.67 -12.94 25.18
N PHE A 421 3.36 -12.29 24.05
CA PHE A 421 1.98 -12.08 23.60
C PHE A 421 1.27 -13.42 23.36
N ALA A 422 1.93 -14.36 22.68
CA ALA A 422 1.41 -15.70 22.46
C ALA A 422 1.11 -16.46 23.76
N LEU A 423 2.00 -16.39 24.76
CA LEU A 423 1.77 -16.99 26.08
C LEU A 423 0.53 -16.40 26.77
N CYS A 424 0.31 -15.08 26.69
CA CYS A 424 -0.91 -14.46 27.21
C CYS A 424 -2.17 -14.95 26.47
N ARG A 425 -2.11 -15.11 25.15
CA ARG A 425 -3.22 -15.68 24.35
C ARG A 425 -3.49 -17.14 24.69
N LEU A 426 -2.45 -17.95 24.95
CA LEU A 426 -2.60 -19.33 25.42
C LEU A 426 -3.25 -19.43 26.79
N TYR A 427 -2.94 -18.51 27.71
CA TYR A 427 -3.66 -18.42 28.98
C TYR A 427 -5.14 -18.11 28.75
N SER A 428 -5.43 -17.13 27.90
CA SER A 428 -6.80 -16.76 27.51
C SER A 428 -7.59 -17.96 26.95
N LEU A 429 -6.94 -18.78 26.12
CA LEU A 429 -7.53 -19.94 25.47
C LEU A 429 -7.74 -21.13 26.43
N THR A 430 -6.81 -21.38 27.35
CA THR A 430 -6.74 -22.65 28.09
C THR A 430 -7.00 -22.53 29.59
N GLY A 431 -6.87 -21.34 30.16
CA GLY A 431 -6.88 -21.11 31.61
C GLY A 431 -5.71 -21.75 32.38
N SER A 432 -4.71 -22.32 31.68
CA SER A 432 -3.59 -23.00 32.33
C SER A 432 -2.54 -22.01 32.83
N GLN A 433 -2.26 -22.05 34.13
CA GLN A 433 -1.39 -21.10 34.82
C GLN A 433 0.05 -21.09 34.29
N ILE A 434 0.54 -22.20 33.73
CA ILE A 434 1.89 -22.30 33.16
C ILE A 434 2.17 -21.19 32.12
N TRP A 435 1.18 -20.83 31.31
CA TRP A 435 1.33 -19.81 30.29
C TRP A 435 1.39 -18.40 30.89
N LEU A 436 0.55 -18.14 31.90
CA LEU A 436 0.52 -16.84 32.57
C LEU A 436 1.79 -16.62 33.40
N ASP A 437 2.27 -17.64 34.11
CA ASP A 437 3.51 -17.59 34.88
C ASP A 437 4.72 -17.33 33.97
N ALA A 438 4.78 -18.00 32.81
CA ALA A 438 5.84 -17.80 31.82
C ALA A 438 5.80 -16.39 31.20
N ALA A 439 4.60 -15.89 30.87
CA ALA A 439 4.42 -14.52 30.39
C ALA A 439 4.82 -13.49 31.44
N GLN A 440 4.46 -13.72 32.72
CA GLN A 440 4.83 -12.86 33.84
C GLN A 440 6.35 -12.78 34.01
N ASN A 441 7.04 -13.93 33.96
CA ASN A 441 8.50 -13.99 34.05
C ASN A 441 9.18 -13.18 32.93
N ALA A 442 8.65 -13.26 31.70
CA ALA A 442 9.13 -12.44 30.58
C ALA A 442 8.88 -10.94 30.79
N VAL A 443 7.72 -10.55 31.30
CA VAL A 443 7.42 -9.14 31.61
C VAL A 443 8.35 -8.60 32.70
N GLU A 444 8.65 -9.38 33.74
CA GLU A 444 9.64 -9.01 34.75
C GLU A 444 11.05 -8.87 34.17
N TYR A 445 11.40 -9.67 33.16
CA TYR A 445 12.62 -9.50 32.38
C TYR A 445 12.61 -8.18 31.58
N PHE A 446 11.51 -7.84 30.90
CA PHE A 446 11.37 -6.61 30.11
C PHE A 446 11.55 -5.35 30.97
N ILE A 447 10.94 -5.35 32.16
CA ILE A 447 11.06 -4.26 33.13
C ILE A 447 12.51 -4.15 33.60
N ARG A 448 13.11 -5.26 34.04
CA ARG A 448 14.49 -5.29 34.55
C ARG A 448 15.54 -4.88 33.50
N LYS A 449 15.27 -5.14 32.22
CA LYS A 449 16.16 -4.79 31.09
C LYS A 449 15.78 -3.48 30.40
N ASP A 450 14.79 -2.76 30.92
CA ASP A 450 14.27 -1.50 30.38
C ASP A 450 13.98 -1.57 28.88
N TYR A 451 13.03 -2.43 28.50
CA TYR A 451 12.63 -2.60 27.10
C TYR A 451 11.96 -1.37 26.48
N THR A 452 11.62 -0.35 27.28
CA THR A 452 11.08 0.93 26.79
C THR A 452 12.01 1.65 25.80
N GLN A 453 13.32 1.34 25.85
CA GLN A 453 14.31 1.86 24.90
C GLN A 453 14.03 1.45 23.44
N TYR A 454 13.39 0.29 23.23
CA TYR A 454 13.21 -0.29 21.90
C TYR A 454 11.99 0.22 21.14
N LYS A 455 11.01 0.86 21.82
CA LYS A 455 9.74 1.30 21.20
C LYS A 455 9.00 0.15 20.54
N ASP A 456 8.99 -1.02 21.18
CA ASP A 456 8.46 -2.22 20.55
C ASP A 456 6.94 -2.35 20.77
N HIS A 457 6.22 -2.38 19.65
CA HIS A 457 4.79 -2.69 19.60
C HIS A 457 4.44 -4.10 20.07
N TRP A 458 5.29 -5.11 19.90
CA TRP A 458 5.00 -6.47 20.38
C TRP A 458 5.06 -6.59 21.90
N VAL A 459 5.99 -5.86 22.52
CA VAL A 459 5.99 -5.65 23.98
C VAL A 459 4.72 -4.92 24.39
N ALA A 460 4.26 -3.91 23.65
CA ALA A 460 3.00 -3.24 23.96
C ALA A 460 1.78 -4.16 23.87
N TYR A 461 1.70 -5.04 22.87
CA TYR A 461 0.67 -6.09 22.80
C TYR A 461 0.74 -7.05 24.00
N SER A 462 1.94 -7.49 24.37
CA SER A 462 2.15 -8.35 25.55
C SER A 462 1.65 -7.68 26.83
N MET A 463 2.02 -6.41 27.04
CA MET A 463 1.58 -5.64 28.21
C MET A 463 0.07 -5.39 28.19
N ASN A 464 -0.52 -5.18 27.01
CA ASN A 464 -1.95 -5.05 26.85
C ASN A 464 -2.69 -6.33 27.28
N GLU A 465 -2.23 -7.51 26.86
CA GLU A 465 -2.85 -8.76 27.29
C GLU A 465 -2.62 -9.08 28.77
N ILE A 466 -1.37 -8.99 29.27
CA ILE A 466 -1.07 -9.45 30.63
C ILE A 466 -1.83 -8.65 31.69
N THR A 467 -2.03 -7.34 31.46
CA THR A 467 -2.75 -6.45 32.39
C THR A 467 -4.26 -6.71 32.42
N LYS A 468 -4.81 -7.54 31.52
CA LYS A 468 -6.18 -8.05 31.65
C LYS A 468 -6.30 -9.03 32.82
N TYR A 469 -5.26 -9.82 33.07
CA TYR A 469 -5.24 -10.93 34.02
C TYR A 469 -4.54 -10.60 35.33
N ILE A 470 -3.40 -9.90 35.27
CA ILE A 470 -2.64 -9.45 36.44
C ILE A 470 -3.04 -8.01 36.72
N THR A 471 -3.97 -7.84 37.67
CA THR A 471 -4.70 -6.57 37.85
C THR A 471 -4.16 -5.69 38.96
N ASP A 472 -3.39 -6.26 39.89
CA ASP A 472 -2.91 -5.65 41.13
C ASP A 472 -1.42 -5.24 41.09
N HIS A 473 -0.79 -5.31 39.90
CA HIS A 473 0.62 -4.94 39.70
C HIS A 473 0.75 -3.58 38.99
N LYS A 474 0.78 -2.49 39.76
CA LYS A 474 0.88 -1.10 39.22
C LYS A 474 2.09 -0.91 38.29
N GLU A 475 3.23 -1.54 38.58
CA GLU A 475 4.45 -1.41 37.77
C GLU A 475 4.25 -1.85 36.31
N TYR A 476 3.34 -2.80 36.04
CA TYR A 476 3.07 -3.27 34.68
C TYR A 476 2.37 -2.19 33.85
N TYR A 477 1.43 -1.49 34.47
CA TYR A 477 0.78 -0.34 33.87
C TYR A 477 1.74 0.81 33.61
N ASP A 478 2.57 1.14 34.61
CA ASP A 478 3.58 2.19 34.50
C ASP A 478 4.58 1.89 33.37
N PHE A 479 5.06 0.64 33.28
CA PHE A 479 5.94 0.20 32.21
C PHE A 479 5.29 0.28 30.82
N ALA A 480 4.03 -0.16 30.70
CA ALA A 480 3.28 -0.14 29.44
C ALA A 480 3.09 1.29 28.90
N LEU A 481 2.73 2.24 29.77
CA LEU A 481 2.61 3.65 29.41
C LEU A 481 3.99 4.26 29.09
N LYS A 482 5.01 3.93 29.88
CA LYS A 482 6.37 4.44 29.69
C LYS A 482 6.96 4.06 28.32
N ASN A 483 6.65 2.86 27.80
CA ASN A 483 7.10 2.41 26.48
C ASN A 483 6.75 3.41 25.35
N ALA A 484 5.54 3.98 25.39
CA ALA A 484 5.15 5.06 24.48
C ALA A 484 5.67 6.43 24.94
N GLN A 485 5.44 6.78 26.22
CA GLN A 485 5.65 8.14 26.75
C GLN A 485 7.06 8.67 26.53
N VAL A 486 8.09 7.87 26.80
CA VAL A 486 9.49 8.33 26.66
C VAL A 486 9.91 8.53 25.20
N ASN A 487 9.07 8.11 24.26
CA ASN A 487 9.35 8.12 22.83
C ASN A 487 8.36 8.98 22.03
N LEU A 488 7.37 9.66 22.65
CA LEU A 488 6.30 10.37 21.94
C LEU A 488 6.83 11.39 20.94
N ASN A 489 7.78 12.25 21.32
CA ASN A 489 8.33 13.25 20.41
C ASN A 489 9.00 12.59 19.18
N THR A 490 9.80 11.54 19.39
CA THR A 490 10.45 10.81 18.29
C THR A 490 9.44 10.13 17.36
N ILE A 491 8.35 9.60 17.92
CA ILE A 491 7.27 8.97 17.15
C ILE A 491 6.50 10.04 16.37
N TYR A 492 6.11 11.13 17.04
CA TYR A 492 5.38 12.26 16.47
C TYR A 492 6.13 12.87 15.26
N GLU A 493 7.40 13.20 15.44
CA GLU A 493 8.23 13.88 14.44
C GLU A 493 8.69 12.98 13.29
N ARG A 494 8.53 11.65 13.39
CA ARG A 494 9.02 10.70 12.38
C ARG A 494 8.44 11.02 11.00
N ASP A 495 9.31 11.40 10.08
CA ASP A 495 9.01 11.76 8.69
C ASP A 495 8.33 10.63 7.89
N THR A 496 8.82 9.41 8.00
CA THR A 496 8.27 8.23 7.30
C THR A 496 6.99 7.69 7.97
N THR A 497 6.24 6.83 7.27
CA THR A 497 5.04 6.18 7.80
C THR A 497 5.30 5.29 9.02
N TYR A 498 6.41 4.54 9.02
CA TYR A 498 6.86 3.66 10.11
C TYR A 498 5.69 2.91 10.78
N HIS A 499 5.14 1.93 10.06
CA HIS A 499 3.81 1.36 10.26
C HIS A 499 3.53 0.78 11.65
N THR A 500 4.55 0.30 12.38
CA THR A 500 4.39 -0.28 13.72
C THR A 500 4.11 0.74 14.83
N TYR A 501 4.36 2.04 14.60
CA TYR A 501 4.12 3.06 15.64
C TYR A 501 2.65 3.23 16.00
N LEU A 502 1.72 3.08 15.03
CA LEU A 502 0.30 3.17 15.37
C LEU A 502 -0.13 1.99 16.24
N GLU A 503 0.35 0.77 15.95
CA GLU A 503 0.09 -0.41 16.78
C GLU A 503 0.60 -0.24 18.21
N LEU A 504 1.84 0.25 18.39
CA LEU A 504 2.40 0.59 19.70
C LEU A 504 1.48 1.55 20.47
N LEU A 505 1.13 2.68 19.85
CA LEU A 505 0.32 3.70 20.52
C LEU A 505 -1.08 3.18 20.85
N MET A 506 -1.70 2.44 19.93
CA MET A 506 -3.05 1.92 20.15
C MET A 506 -3.10 0.81 21.22
N ALA A 507 -2.09 -0.07 21.27
CA ALA A 507 -1.98 -1.06 22.35
C ALA A 507 -1.75 -0.39 23.71
N THR A 508 -0.94 0.68 23.76
CA THR A 508 -0.79 1.50 24.97
C THR A 508 -2.09 2.21 25.34
N PHE A 509 -2.89 2.68 24.37
CA PHE A 509 -4.18 3.33 24.64
C PHE A 509 -5.17 2.38 25.32
N GLU A 510 -5.28 1.12 24.88
CA GLU A 510 -6.15 0.14 25.55
C GLU A 510 -5.70 -0.16 27.00
N VAL A 511 -4.40 -0.08 27.29
CA VAL A 511 -3.89 -0.17 28.66
C VAL A 511 -4.26 1.08 29.47
N TYR A 512 -4.07 2.27 28.90
CA TYR A 512 -4.44 3.54 29.53
C TYR A 512 -5.94 3.56 29.89
N ASP A 513 -6.80 3.19 28.95
CA ASP A 513 -8.25 3.16 29.17
C ASP A 513 -8.61 2.18 30.29
N ARG A 514 -8.03 0.97 30.27
CA ARG A 514 -8.21 -0.03 31.34
C ARG A 514 -7.75 0.47 32.71
N MET A 515 -6.68 1.25 32.79
CA MET A 515 -6.26 1.89 34.04
C MET A 515 -7.33 2.84 34.57
N CYS A 516 -7.87 3.69 33.69
CA CYS A 516 -8.91 4.64 34.04
C CYS A 516 -10.19 3.94 34.53
N GLU A 517 -10.63 2.88 33.83
CA GLU A 517 -11.79 2.07 34.25
C GLU A 517 -11.60 1.42 35.62
N ARG A 518 -10.36 1.10 35.99
CA ARG A 518 -10.00 0.51 37.30
C ARG A 518 -9.69 1.56 38.38
N GLY A 519 -9.80 2.85 38.07
CA GLY A 519 -9.48 3.93 39.01
C GLY A 519 -7.98 4.04 39.33
N ILE A 520 -7.11 3.52 38.48
CA ILE A 520 -5.64 3.63 38.61
C ILE A 520 -5.20 4.94 37.96
N THR A 521 -4.52 5.81 38.73
CA THR A 521 -4.01 7.08 38.23
C THR A 521 -2.75 6.88 37.38
N ALA A 522 -2.75 7.40 36.15
CA ALA A 522 -1.57 7.52 35.30
C ALA A 522 -0.80 8.81 35.66
N GLU A 523 0.05 8.75 36.69
CA GLU A 523 0.82 9.91 37.14
C GLU A 523 1.81 10.39 36.07
N ASN A 524 1.81 11.70 35.80
CA ASN A 524 2.70 12.35 34.82
C ASN A 524 2.55 11.83 33.37
N PHE A 525 1.44 11.18 33.02
CA PHE A 525 1.17 10.79 31.64
C PHE A 525 0.59 11.97 30.85
N ASP A 526 1.30 12.38 29.79
CA ASP A 526 0.84 13.45 28.90
C ASP A 526 -0.20 12.90 27.90
N LEU A 527 -1.45 12.83 28.35
CA LEU A 527 -2.55 12.31 27.55
C LEU A 527 -2.75 13.10 26.25
N GLN A 528 -2.64 14.43 26.29
CA GLN A 528 -2.89 15.24 25.10
C GLN A 528 -1.81 14.99 24.05
N MET A 529 -0.51 15.05 24.42
CA MET A 529 0.57 14.73 23.49
C MET A 529 0.45 13.29 22.96
N PHE A 530 -0.01 12.34 23.78
CA PHE A 530 -0.25 10.97 23.36
C PHE A 530 -1.35 10.87 22.29
N LEU A 531 -2.51 11.50 22.49
CA LEU A 531 -3.61 11.54 21.52
C LEU A 531 -3.20 12.28 20.23
N ASP A 532 -2.48 13.40 20.35
CA ASP A 532 -1.94 14.15 19.21
C ASP A 532 -0.98 13.29 18.39
N THR A 533 -0.17 12.49 19.07
CA THR A 533 0.74 11.53 18.44
C THR A 533 -0.04 10.43 17.73
N ILE A 534 -1.07 9.84 18.36
CA ILE A 534 -1.94 8.84 17.71
C ILE A 534 -2.52 9.39 16.41
N TYR A 535 -3.17 10.56 16.45
CA TYR A 535 -3.77 11.16 15.25
C TYR A 535 -2.71 11.44 14.18
N THR A 536 -1.58 12.03 14.58
CA THR A 536 -0.49 12.35 13.65
C THR A 536 0.09 11.11 12.99
N ARG A 537 0.22 9.99 13.72
CA ARG A 537 0.69 8.72 13.14
C ARG A 537 -0.34 8.09 12.21
N ALA A 538 -1.61 8.12 12.59
CA ALA A 538 -2.70 7.61 11.75
C ALA A 538 -2.80 8.41 10.43
N ASP A 539 -2.68 9.73 10.47
CA ASP A 539 -2.65 10.59 9.28
C ASP A 539 -1.36 10.37 8.45
N ARG A 540 -0.20 10.24 9.11
CA ARG A 540 1.08 10.02 8.43
C ARG A 540 1.15 8.69 7.68
N GLN A 541 0.46 7.64 8.13
CA GLN A 541 0.38 6.36 7.42
C GLN A 541 -0.26 6.50 6.03
N LEU A 542 -1.12 7.49 5.80
CA LEU A 542 -1.73 7.78 4.50
C LEU A 542 -0.70 8.21 3.44
N ASN A 543 0.45 8.73 3.85
CA ASN A 543 1.56 9.04 2.92
C ASN A 543 2.23 7.76 2.38
N GLY A 544 1.90 6.61 2.97
CA GLY A 544 2.27 5.27 2.51
C GLY A 544 1.11 4.53 1.87
N TYR A 545 -0.06 5.13 1.67
CA TYR A 545 -1.20 4.48 1.02
C TYR A 545 -1.20 4.75 -0.48
N PHE A 546 -1.40 3.70 -1.28
CA PHE A 546 -1.49 3.81 -2.74
C PHE A 546 -2.87 4.29 -3.18
N TYR A 547 -3.10 5.59 -2.99
CA TYR A 547 -4.16 6.27 -3.69
C TYR A 547 -3.92 6.24 -5.22
N PRO A 548 -4.98 6.29 -6.04
CA PRO A 548 -4.89 6.41 -7.50
C PRO A 548 -3.86 7.45 -7.99
N GLU A 549 -3.78 8.63 -7.37
CA GLU A 549 -2.87 9.71 -7.76
C GLU A 549 -1.38 9.40 -7.57
N TYR A 550 -1.03 8.39 -6.76
CA TYR A 550 0.32 7.85 -6.67
C TYR A 550 0.47 6.58 -7.49
N ALA A 551 -0.50 5.67 -7.40
CA ALA A 551 -0.51 4.39 -8.09
C ALA A 551 -0.32 4.56 -9.60
N MET A 552 -0.92 5.60 -10.19
CA MET A 552 -0.85 5.88 -11.62
C MET A 552 0.57 6.04 -12.19
N TYR A 553 1.58 6.32 -11.36
CA TYR A 553 2.97 6.47 -11.79
C TYR A 553 3.80 5.17 -11.67
N MET A 554 3.21 4.10 -11.13
CA MET A 554 3.84 2.77 -11.04
C MET A 554 3.66 2.01 -12.36
N ASP A 555 4.39 0.91 -12.56
CA ASP A 555 4.38 0.19 -13.84
C ASP A 555 3.01 -0.46 -14.14
N ASN A 556 2.36 -0.98 -13.10
CA ASN A 556 1.02 -1.59 -13.14
C ASN A 556 0.16 -1.04 -11.99
N PRO A 557 -0.52 0.11 -12.20
CA PRO A 557 -1.25 0.81 -11.14
C PRO A 557 -2.35 -0.02 -10.47
N ARG A 558 -3.12 -0.78 -11.24
CA ARG A 558 -4.24 -1.58 -10.72
C ARG A 558 -3.81 -2.62 -9.70
N ARG A 559 -2.63 -3.22 -9.88
CA ARG A 559 -2.14 -4.31 -9.03
C ARG A 559 -1.83 -3.87 -7.60
N ILE A 560 -1.56 -2.58 -7.39
CA ILE A 560 -1.07 -2.03 -6.12
C ILE A 560 -2.00 -0.96 -5.56
N LEU A 561 -3.18 -0.79 -6.17
CA LEU A 561 -4.15 0.18 -5.71
C LEU A 561 -4.61 -0.19 -4.30
N ASP A 562 -4.90 0.83 -3.50
CA ASP A 562 -5.63 0.63 -2.24
C ASP A 562 -4.90 -0.23 -1.18
N THR A 563 -3.57 -0.27 -1.27
CA THR A 563 -2.69 -0.95 -0.31
C THR A 563 -1.61 -0.01 0.25
N PHE A 564 -0.81 -0.51 1.19
CA PHE A 564 0.25 0.26 1.83
C PHE A 564 1.65 -0.09 1.31
N MET A 565 2.49 0.94 1.18
CA MET A 565 3.87 0.86 0.72
C MET A 565 4.87 1.45 1.71
N VAL A 566 6.13 1.08 1.50
CA VAL A 566 7.30 1.71 2.13
C VAL A 566 8.00 2.56 1.09
N ARG A 567 7.73 3.88 1.12
CA ARG A 567 8.16 4.81 0.06
C ARG A 567 9.66 4.80 -0.19
N HIS A 568 10.43 4.92 0.90
CA HIS A 568 11.89 5.03 0.90
C HIS A 568 12.62 3.71 0.64
N ASP A 569 11.89 2.63 0.41
CA ASP A 569 12.43 1.36 -0.04
C ASP A 569 11.66 0.96 -1.29
N GLY A 570 11.92 1.58 -2.44
CA GLY A 570 11.31 1.01 -3.65
C GLY A 570 9.86 1.41 -3.93
N TYR A 571 9.16 2.14 -3.05
CA TYR A 571 7.69 2.04 -2.92
C TYR A 571 7.22 0.60 -2.67
N ARG A 572 8.07 -0.23 -2.06
CA ARG A 572 7.84 -1.65 -1.85
C ARG A 572 6.52 -1.89 -1.14
N VAL A 573 5.77 -2.89 -1.62
CA VAL A 573 4.61 -3.46 -0.94
C VAL A 573 4.98 -4.87 -0.51
N ARG A 574 4.85 -5.19 0.78
CA ARG A 574 4.92 -6.57 1.27
C ARG A 574 3.77 -6.84 2.19
N ILE A 575 3.41 -8.12 2.30
CA ILE A 575 2.31 -8.56 3.14
C ILE A 575 2.47 -8.13 4.62
N ASP A 576 3.71 -8.04 5.14
CA ASP A 576 3.98 -7.58 6.50
C ASP A 576 3.86 -6.05 6.65
N ASP A 577 4.32 -5.29 5.66
CA ASP A 577 4.17 -3.84 5.66
C ASP A 577 2.66 -3.48 5.66
N VAL A 578 1.84 -4.20 4.88
CA VAL A 578 0.38 -4.02 4.81
C VAL A 578 -0.30 -4.49 6.11
N GLN A 579 0.11 -5.63 6.65
CA GLN A 579 -0.41 -6.19 7.89
C GLN A 579 -0.30 -5.22 9.07
N HIS A 580 0.85 -4.59 9.26
CA HIS A 580 1.04 -3.65 10.37
C HIS A 580 0.19 -2.37 10.22
N ASN A 581 -0.02 -1.88 8.99
CA ASN A 581 -0.95 -0.75 8.78
C ASN A 581 -2.39 -1.18 9.11
N ILE A 582 -2.82 -2.36 8.68
CA ILE A 582 -4.15 -2.91 9.02
C ILE A 582 -4.29 -3.05 10.54
N GLY A 583 -3.29 -3.61 11.23
CA GLY A 583 -3.30 -3.78 12.69
C GLY A 583 -3.47 -2.45 13.43
N GLY A 584 -2.71 -1.44 13.02
CA GLY A 584 -2.80 -0.09 13.58
C GLY A 584 -4.18 0.54 13.35
N TYR A 585 -4.67 0.55 12.11
CA TYR A 585 -5.99 1.12 11.79
C TYR A 585 -7.14 0.32 12.40
N TYR A 586 -7.02 -1.00 12.55
CA TYR A 586 -8.03 -1.83 13.19
C TYR A 586 -8.22 -1.44 14.66
N LEU A 587 -7.12 -1.26 15.40
CA LEU A 587 -7.20 -0.78 16.77
C LEU A 587 -7.68 0.67 16.83
N TYR A 588 -7.24 1.54 15.91
CA TYR A 588 -7.70 2.92 15.82
C TYR A 588 -9.21 2.98 15.61
N TYR A 589 -9.74 2.23 14.64
CA TYR A 589 -11.17 2.10 14.36
C TYR A 589 -11.95 1.62 15.59
N LYS A 590 -11.50 0.50 16.19
CA LYS A 590 -12.16 -0.12 17.36
C LYS A 590 -12.25 0.84 18.54
N ASN A 591 -11.23 1.69 18.73
CA ASN A 591 -11.11 2.57 19.88
C ASN A 591 -11.44 4.04 19.56
N TYR A 592 -11.90 4.36 18.34
CA TYR A 592 -12.03 5.74 17.87
C TYR A 592 -12.96 6.58 18.77
N GLU A 593 -14.18 6.11 19.01
CA GLU A 593 -15.15 6.83 19.85
C GLU A 593 -14.62 7.07 21.27
N LYS A 594 -13.93 6.07 21.82
CA LYS A 594 -13.32 6.17 23.15
C LYS A 594 -12.20 7.23 23.17
N MET A 595 -11.35 7.26 22.15
CA MET A 595 -10.33 8.30 22.02
C MET A 595 -10.95 9.70 21.86
N VAL A 596 -12.08 9.81 21.16
CA VAL A 596 -12.85 11.08 21.05
C VAL A 596 -13.36 11.52 22.42
N GLU A 597 -13.89 10.61 23.25
CA GLU A 597 -14.27 10.90 24.64
C GLU A 597 -13.10 11.43 25.48
N TYR A 598 -11.88 10.92 25.25
CA TYR A 598 -10.65 11.42 25.87
C TYR A 598 -10.08 12.71 25.26
N GLY A 599 -10.68 13.25 24.19
CA GLY A 599 -10.30 14.52 23.60
C GLY A 599 -9.42 14.45 22.34
N LEU A 600 -9.45 13.34 21.60
CA LEU A 600 -8.69 13.19 20.34
C LEU A 600 -8.89 14.35 19.36
N LEU A 601 -10.11 14.89 19.25
CA LEU A 601 -10.42 15.98 18.30
C LEU A 601 -9.81 17.33 18.71
N ASN A 602 -9.36 17.47 19.95
CA ASN A 602 -8.63 18.66 20.40
C ASN A 602 -7.25 18.75 19.73
N ALA A 603 -6.72 17.63 19.22
CA ALA A 603 -5.37 17.48 18.67
C ALA A 603 -5.05 18.36 17.45
N ARG A 604 -6.05 18.96 16.80
CA ARG A 604 -5.86 19.82 15.62
C ARG A 604 -6.81 21.01 15.55
N GLY A 605 -7.49 21.38 16.64
CA GLY A 605 -8.55 22.38 16.59
C GLY A 605 -9.75 21.95 15.72
N ILE A 606 -9.93 20.64 15.52
CA ILE A 606 -11.09 20.05 14.84
C ILE A 606 -12.27 20.22 15.80
N THR A 607 -13.01 21.31 15.65
CA THR A 607 -14.15 21.60 16.54
C THR A 607 -15.24 20.53 16.35
N ALA A 608 -15.72 19.97 17.47
CA ALA A 608 -16.72 18.91 17.56
C ALA A 608 -18.04 19.17 16.78
N GLN A 609 -18.27 20.40 16.30
CA GLN A 609 -19.41 20.76 15.46
C GLN A 609 -19.36 20.17 14.03
N ARG A 610 -18.21 19.62 13.58
CA ARG A 610 -18.11 18.98 12.24
C ARG A 610 -18.52 17.49 12.25
N ALA A 611 -18.22 16.75 13.31
CA ALA A 611 -18.55 15.32 13.41
C ALA A 611 -20.06 15.04 13.58
N GLU A 612 -20.85 15.97 14.14
CA GLU A 612 -22.30 15.81 14.30
C GLU A 612 -23.09 15.84 12.98
N LYS A 613 -22.50 16.33 11.88
CA LYS A 613 -23.19 16.37 10.58
C LYS A 613 -23.27 15.01 9.91
N ASP A 614 -22.29 14.14 10.13
CA ASP A 614 -22.22 12.84 9.43
C ASP A 614 -23.10 11.77 10.09
N GLN A 615 -23.37 11.87 11.40
CA GLN A 615 -24.35 11.00 12.06
C GLN A 615 -25.80 11.29 11.64
N LYS A 616 -26.11 12.49 11.13
CA LYS A 616 -27.47 12.83 10.65
C LYS A 616 -27.69 12.59 9.15
N GLY A 617 -26.64 12.22 8.41
CA GLY A 617 -26.70 11.93 6.98
C GLY A 617 -27.16 10.50 6.61
N GLN A 618 -26.97 9.51 7.49
CA GLN A 618 -27.35 8.10 7.23
C GLN A 618 -28.84 7.80 7.45
N GLY A 619 -29.70 8.81 7.38
CA GLY A 619 -31.12 8.69 7.64
C GLY A 619 -31.99 9.47 6.67
N ARG A 620 -31.75 9.37 5.35
CA ARG A 620 -32.79 9.54 4.30
C ARG A 620 -32.24 9.34 2.87
N ALA A 621 -32.92 8.44 2.17
CA ALA A 621 -32.89 8.09 0.74
C ALA A 621 -31.78 7.13 0.30
#